data_AF-A0A7V2U1G1-F1
#
_entry.id   AF-A0A7V2U1G1-F1
#
_cell.length_a   1.000
_cell.length_b   1.000
_cell.length_c   1.000
_cell.angle_alpha   90.00
_cell.angle_beta   90.00
_cell.angle_gamma   90.00
#
_symmetry.space_group_name_H-M   'P 1'
#
loop_
_entity.id
_entity.type
_entity.pdbx_description
1 polymer ?
#
loop_
_entity_poly.entity_id
_entity_poly.type
_entity_poly.pdbx_seq_one_letter_code
_entity_poly.pdbx_strand_id
1 'polypeptide(L)'
;MNPSTLRLGRFLLSALVVLASGCAAPSARQGPRSWDRPAECADLLHRLDRVVGETGVGDAASARVPGFPYLRTDRFLAGLGERLKEEAEKREWVRWMQELDLRARRKEIENLPPAAFLSLGGKEGTREERDELLSRVAACSSRLRDHDLGREDFFAALDALPPVPDEYSSLLRALGLYPLAAVPVAIVTGHVQRKAARWFSGDLEKL
;
A
#
# COMPACT_ATOMS: atom_id res chain seq x y z
N MET A 1 25.22 17.96 46.04
CA MET A 1 24.64 17.34 44.83
C MET A 1 23.73 16.21 45.28
N ASN A 2 22.41 16.32 45.07
CA ASN A 2 21.43 15.42 45.67
C ASN A 2 21.26 14.13 44.84
N PRO A 3 21.35 12.93 45.44
CA PRO A 3 21.25 11.65 44.71
C PRO A 3 19.88 11.42 44.05
N SER A 4 18.86 12.15 44.49
CA SER A 4 17.48 12.11 43.97
C SER A 4 17.31 12.78 42.61
N THR A 5 18.06 13.85 42.31
CA THR A 5 17.99 14.54 41.00
C THR A 5 18.67 13.71 39.90
N LEU A 6 19.71 12.94 40.26
CA LEU A 6 20.39 12.01 39.36
C LEU A 6 19.52 10.81 38.96
N ARG A 7 18.66 10.33 39.88
CA ARG A 7 17.72 9.24 39.61
C ARG A 7 16.57 9.69 38.70
N LEU A 8 16.03 10.88 38.94
CA LEU A 8 14.95 11.45 38.12
C LEU A 8 15.42 11.74 36.68
N GLY A 9 16.64 12.25 36.52
CA GLY A 9 17.27 12.44 35.21
C GLY A 9 17.47 11.14 34.44
N ARG A 10 17.89 10.06 35.12
CA ARG A 10 18.03 8.73 34.50
C ARG A 10 16.69 8.15 34.06
N PHE A 11 15.63 8.34 34.85
CA PHE A 11 14.27 7.89 34.49
C PHE A 11 13.71 8.63 33.26
N LEU A 12 13.89 9.96 33.21
CA LEU A 12 13.51 10.78 32.05
C LEU A 12 14.29 10.40 30.79
N LEU A 13 15.59 10.15 30.91
CA LEU A 13 16.42 9.71 29.79
C LEU A 13 15.98 8.33 29.27
N SER A 14 15.67 7.38 30.16
CA SER A 14 15.19 6.06 29.77
C SER A 14 13.80 6.09 29.13
N ALA A 15 12.89 6.96 29.60
CA ALA A 15 11.59 7.14 28.98
C ALA A 15 11.69 7.73 27.57
N LEU A 16 12.62 8.69 27.37
CA LEU A 16 12.88 9.30 26.07
C LEU A 16 13.47 8.29 25.06
N VAL A 17 14.34 7.38 25.51
CA VAL A 17 14.91 6.32 24.66
C VAL A 17 13.86 5.28 24.26
N VAL A 18 12.93 4.92 25.16
CA VAL A 18 11.82 3.99 24.85
C VAL A 18 10.79 4.64 23.92
N LEU A 19 10.57 5.94 24.02
CA LEU A 19 9.72 6.70 23.09
C LEU A 19 10.39 6.88 21.71
N ALA A 20 11.73 6.82 21.64
CA ALA A 20 12.51 6.97 20.41
C ALA A 20 12.80 5.65 19.66
N SER A 21 12.48 4.48 20.24
CA SER A 21 12.38 3.24 19.45
C SER A 21 11.13 3.29 18.59
N GLY A 22 11.19 4.10 17.54
CA GLY A 22 10.17 4.21 16.51
C GLY A 22 9.94 2.87 15.84
N CYS A 23 8.69 2.64 15.45
CA CYS A 23 8.24 1.45 14.75
C CYS A 23 9.18 1.14 13.57
N ALA A 24 10.04 0.14 13.73
CA ALA A 24 10.58 -0.55 12.59
C ALA A 24 9.36 -1.17 11.89
N ALA A 25 8.98 -0.63 10.74
CA ALA A 25 7.97 -1.23 9.90
C ALA A 25 8.37 -2.71 9.72
N PRO A 26 7.50 -3.67 10.07
CA PRO A 26 7.85 -5.07 9.95
C PRO A 26 8.27 -5.29 8.50
N SER A 27 9.52 -5.73 8.29
CA SER A 27 9.99 -6.11 6.96
C SER A 27 8.95 -7.07 6.41
N ALA A 28 8.30 -6.68 5.30
CA ALA A 28 7.30 -7.50 4.65
C ALA A 28 7.92 -8.88 4.49
N ARG A 29 7.39 -9.87 5.23
CA ARG A 29 7.85 -11.25 5.13
C ARG A 29 7.68 -11.60 3.66
N GLN A 30 8.80 -11.78 2.98
CA GLN A 30 8.80 -12.25 1.62
C GLN A 30 8.08 -13.59 1.67
N GLY A 31 6.95 -13.72 0.97
CA GLY A 31 6.28 -15.01 0.89
C GLY A 31 7.18 -16.04 0.21
N PRO A 32 6.69 -17.26 -0.03
CA PRO A 32 7.55 -18.39 -0.35
C PRO A 32 8.38 -18.11 -1.60
N ARG A 33 9.68 -17.83 -1.40
CA ARG A 33 10.69 -17.69 -2.46
C ARG A 33 10.94 -19.01 -3.20
N SER A 34 10.50 -20.12 -2.62
CA SER A 34 10.76 -21.49 -3.06
C SER A 34 9.79 -22.02 -4.13
N TRP A 35 8.84 -21.22 -4.60
CA TRP A 35 7.81 -21.69 -5.54
C TRP A 35 8.26 -21.76 -7.00
N ASP A 36 9.55 -21.57 -7.31
CA ASP A 36 10.11 -21.70 -8.68
C ASP A 36 9.30 -20.96 -9.77
N ARG A 37 8.89 -19.73 -9.44
CA ARG A 37 8.08 -18.91 -10.35
C ARG A 37 8.87 -18.56 -11.61
N PRO A 38 8.19 -18.29 -12.75
CA PRO A 38 8.81 -17.70 -13.93
C PRO A 38 9.65 -16.45 -13.59
N ALA A 39 10.98 -16.62 -13.55
CA ALA A 39 11.91 -15.62 -13.04
C ALA A 39 11.81 -14.28 -13.77
N GLU A 40 11.69 -14.33 -15.10
CA GLU A 40 11.46 -13.16 -15.97
C GLU A 40 10.29 -12.28 -15.46
N CYS A 41 9.16 -12.90 -15.12
CA CYS A 41 7.96 -12.19 -14.73
C CYS A 41 8.03 -11.68 -13.29
N ALA A 42 8.60 -12.48 -12.38
CA ALA A 42 8.85 -12.04 -11.02
C ALA A 42 9.80 -10.84 -11.01
N ASP A 43 10.89 -10.91 -11.78
CA ASP A 43 11.90 -9.85 -11.89
C ASP A 43 11.34 -8.57 -12.51
N LEU A 44 10.48 -8.69 -13.53
CA LEU A 44 9.80 -7.53 -14.12
C LEU A 44 8.96 -6.78 -13.07
N LEU A 45 8.10 -7.51 -12.34
CA LEU A 45 7.23 -6.89 -11.33
C LEU A 45 8.04 -6.33 -10.15
N HIS A 46 9.07 -7.04 -9.69
CA HIS A 46 9.96 -6.54 -8.63
C HIS A 46 10.75 -5.30 -9.05
N ARG A 47 11.21 -5.25 -10.31
CA ARG A 47 11.90 -4.06 -10.85
C ARG A 47 10.95 -2.87 -10.92
N LEU A 48 9.73 -3.08 -11.44
CA LEU A 48 8.70 -2.04 -11.46
C LEU A 48 8.37 -1.56 -10.05
N ASP A 49 8.20 -2.49 -9.11
CA ASP A 49 7.91 -2.19 -7.70
C ASP A 49 8.96 -1.31 -7.05
N ARG A 50 10.24 -1.58 -7.33
CA ARG A 50 11.37 -0.77 -6.85
C ARG A 50 11.32 0.64 -7.43
N VAL A 51 11.17 0.77 -8.75
CA VAL A 51 11.14 2.09 -9.43
C VAL A 51 9.95 2.93 -8.96
N VAL A 52 8.77 2.32 -8.82
CA VAL A 52 7.59 2.98 -8.25
C VAL A 52 7.82 3.44 -6.81
N GLY A 53 8.49 2.61 -6.01
CA GLY A 53 8.86 2.96 -4.63
C GLY A 53 9.86 4.12 -4.55
N GLU A 54 10.90 4.11 -5.39
CA GLU A 54 11.93 5.16 -5.46
C GLU A 54 11.37 6.51 -5.93
N THR A 55 10.32 6.49 -6.76
CA THR A 55 9.70 7.70 -7.31
C THR A 55 8.49 8.20 -6.51
N GLY A 56 7.99 7.40 -5.56
CA GLY A 56 6.84 7.76 -4.73
C GLY A 56 5.51 7.81 -5.49
N VAL A 57 5.40 7.17 -6.66
CA VAL A 57 4.17 7.19 -7.49
C VAL A 57 3.20 6.03 -7.19
N GLY A 58 3.43 5.31 -6.09
CA GLY A 58 2.64 4.14 -5.69
C GLY A 58 1.18 4.47 -5.39
N ASP A 59 0.26 3.55 -5.72
CA ASP A 59 -1.17 3.69 -5.36
C ASP A 59 -1.40 3.39 -3.88
N ALA A 60 -1.49 4.43 -3.04
CA ALA A 60 -1.75 4.33 -1.60
C ALA A 60 -3.10 3.68 -1.24
N ALA A 61 -4.06 3.59 -2.17
CA ALA A 61 -5.35 2.97 -1.89
C ALA A 61 -5.30 1.42 -1.83
N SER A 62 -4.18 0.81 -2.20
CA SER A 62 -4.01 -0.64 -2.28
C SER A 62 -2.66 -1.09 -1.73
N ALA A 63 -2.63 -2.22 -1.04
CA ALA A 63 -1.42 -2.82 -0.49
C ALA A 63 -1.01 -4.05 -1.31
N ARG A 64 0.30 -4.19 -1.53
CA ARG A 64 0.88 -5.40 -2.14
C ARG A 64 0.74 -6.58 -1.19
N VAL A 65 0.35 -7.74 -1.74
CA VAL A 65 0.25 -8.99 -0.99
C VAL A 65 1.67 -9.59 -0.86
N PRO A 66 2.21 -9.76 0.36
CA PRO A 66 3.58 -10.21 0.53
C PRO A 66 3.84 -11.59 -0.11
N GLY A 67 4.84 -11.67 -0.98
CA GLY A 67 5.18 -12.90 -1.71
C GLY A 67 4.40 -13.18 -2.98
N PHE A 68 3.37 -12.37 -3.27
CA PHE A 68 2.55 -12.50 -4.47
C PHE A 68 2.59 -11.17 -5.23
N PRO A 69 3.66 -10.89 -6.01
CA PRO A 69 3.92 -9.57 -6.60
C PRO A 69 2.88 -9.11 -7.64
N TYR A 70 2.00 -10.03 -8.05
CA TYR A 70 0.91 -9.82 -8.99
C TYR A 70 -0.46 -9.63 -8.29
N LEU A 71 -0.49 -9.61 -6.95
CA LEU A 71 -1.69 -9.43 -6.15
C LEU A 71 -1.59 -8.18 -5.28
N ARG A 72 -2.70 -7.44 -5.22
CA ARG A 72 -2.94 -6.40 -4.23
C ARG A 72 -4.25 -6.63 -3.53
N THR A 73 -4.35 -6.08 -2.34
CA THR A 73 -5.56 -6.09 -1.54
C THR A 73 -5.84 -4.68 -1.05
N ASP A 74 -7.11 -4.41 -0.79
CA ASP A 74 -7.57 -3.27 -0.02
C ASP A 74 -8.28 -3.78 1.24
N ARG A 75 -8.83 -2.87 2.03
CA ARG A 75 -9.60 -3.21 3.24
C ARG A 75 -10.83 -4.10 2.96
N PHE A 76 -11.43 -3.98 1.77
CA PHE A 76 -12.62 -4.74 1.42
C PHE A 76 -12.24 -6.17 1.06
N LEU A 77 -11.27 -6.35 0.16
CA LEU A 77 -10.78 -7.66 -0.25
C LEU A 77 -10.13 -8.41 0.92
N ALA A 78 -9.44 -7.71 1.83
CA ALA A 78 -8.87 -8.31 3.03
C ALA A 78 -9.98 -8.88 3.95
N GLY A 79 -11.02 -8.08 4.26
CA GLY A 79 -12.13 -8.54 5.09
C GLY A 79 -13.02 -9.59 4.41
N LEU A 80 -13.03 -9.64 3.07
CA LEU A 80 -13.75 -10.66 2.32
C LEU A 80 -13.09 -12.04 2.44
N GLY A 81 -11.75 -12.10 2.37
CA GLY A 81 -10.99 -13.36 2.42
C GLY A 81 -11.32 -14.24 3.63
N GLU A 82 -11.50 -13.63 4.81
CA GLU A 82 -11.86 -14.34 6.06
C GLU A 82 -13.21 -15.08 6.00
N ARG A 83 -14.07 -14.73 5.04
CA ARG A 83 -15.44 -15.25 4.93
C ARG A 83 -15.59 -16.35 3.88
N LEU A 84 -14.58 -16.55 3.03
CA LEU A 84 -14.63 -17.47 1.90
C LEU A 84 -14.31 -18.89 2.37
N LYS A 85 -15.16 -19.85 1.99
CA LYS A 85 -15.00 -21.25 2.40
C LYS A 85 -14.69 -22.15 1.22
N GLU A 86 -15.35 -21.90 0.10
CA GLU A 86 -15.23 -22.75 -1.08
C GLU A 86 -14.03 -22.32 -1.93
N GLU A 87 -13.34 -23.28 -2.54
CA GLU A 87 -12.22 -22.96 -3.43
C GLU A 87 -12.63 -22.07 -4.61
N ALA A 88 -13.84 -22.26 -5.14
CA ALA A 88 -14.35 -21.44 -6.23
C ALA A 88 -14.46 -19.95 -5.83
N GLU A 89 -14.89 -19.67 -4.60
CA GLU A 89 -14.95 -18.32 -4.05
C GLU A 89 -13.54 -17.74 -3.88
N LYS A 90 -12.60 -18.55 -3.37
CA LYS A 90 -11.21 -18.11 -3.19
C LYS A 90 -10.51 -17.83 -4.53
N ARG A 91 -10.79 -18.60 -5.59
CA ARG A 91 -10.30 -18.33 -6.95
C ARG A 91 -10.80 -16.99 -7.49
N GLU A 92 -12.07 -16.69 -7.24
CA GLU A 92 -12.67 -15.41 -7.62
C GLU A 92 -12.07 -14.23 -6.84
N TRP A 93 -11.83 -14.42 -5.55
CA TRP A 93 -11.13 -13.44 -4.73
C TRP A 93 -9.72 -13.13 -5.23
N VAL A 94 -8.96 -14.15 -5.64
CA VAL A 94 -7.64 -13.97 -6.26
C VAL A 94 -7.74 -13.19 -7.56
N ARG A 95 -8.76 -13.46 -8.38
CA ARG A 95 -9.03 -12.68 -9.60
C ARG A 95 -9.24 -11.20 -9.26
N TRP A 96 -10.07 -10.87 -8.27
CA TRP A 96 -10.29 -9.48 -7.86
C TRP A 96 -9.03 -8.80 -7.30
N MET A 97 -8.22 -9.53 -6.53
CA MET A 97 -6.92 -9.01 -6.06
C MET A 97 -5.94 -8.72 -7.20
N GLN A 98 -5.94 -9.55 -8.23
CA GLN A 98 -5.13 -9.33 -9.42
C GLN A 98 -5.65 -8.13 -10.23
N GLU A 99 -6.97 -8.01 -10.41
CA GLU A 99 -7.57 -6.85 -11.07
C GLU A 99 -7.28 -5.54 -10.33
N LEU A 100 -7.26 -5.58 -9.00
CA LEU A 100 -6.82 -4.46 -8.17
C LEU A 100 -5.35 -4.11 -8.42
N ASP A 101 -4.44 -5.09 -8.48
CA ASP A 101 -3.02 -4.85 -8.82
C ASP A 101 -2.87 -4.21 -10.20
N LEU A 102 -3.52 -4.75 -11.23
CA LEU A 102 -3.40 -4.23 -12.59
C LEU A 102 -3.95 -2.80 -12.72
N ARG A 103 -5.03 -2.46 -12.02
CA ARG A 103 -5.54 -1.08 -11.97
C ARG A 103 -4.59 -0.14 -11.25
N ALA A 104 -3.97 -0.58 -10.16
CA ALA A 104 -2.97 0.21 -9.44
C ALA A 104 -1.73 0.44 -10.33
N ARG A 105 -1.21 -0.63 -10.96
CA ARG A 105 -0.03 -0.55 -11.83
C ARG A 105 -0.24 0.33 -13.06
N ARG A 106 -1.46 0.41 -13.59
CA ARG A 106 -1.81 1.40 -14.63
C ARG A 106 -1.51 2.82 -14.18
N LYS A 107 -2.07 3.23 -13.04
CA LYS A 107 -1.84 4.58 -12.48
C LYS A 107 -0.36 4.82 -12.19
N GLU A 108 0.30 3.83 -11.60
CA GLU A 108 1.73 3.91 -11.26
C GLU A 108 2.58 4.14 -12.51
N ILE A 109 2.35 3.34 -13.56
CA ILE A 109 3.08 3.46 -14.84
C ILE A 109 2.74 4.77 -15.55
N GLU A 110 1.49 5.22 -15.53
CA GLU A 110 1.09 6.51 -16.10
C GLU A 110 1.76 7.69 -15.38
N ASN A 111 1.97 7.59 -14.07
CA ASN A 111 2.57 8.64 -13.25
C ASN A 111 4.11 8.59 -13.19
N LEU A 112 4.77 7.58 -13.78
CA LEU A 112 6.23 7.49 -13.75
C LEU A 112 6.90 8.66 -14.48
N PRO A 113 7.87 9.35 -13.84
CA PRO A 113 8.71 10.34 -14.51
C PRO A 113 9.47 9.71 -15.70
N PRO A 114 9.70 10.44 -16.81
CA PRO A 114 10.43 9.90 -17.97
C PRO A 114 11.80 9.29 -17.62
N ALA A 115 12.55 9.96 -16.73
CA ALA A 115 13.86 9.47 -16.26
C ALA A 115 13.77 8.12 -15.53
N ALA A 116 12.70 7.89 -14.77
CA ALA A 116 12.47 6.62 -14.08
C ALA A 116 12.00 5.54 -15.06
N PHE A 117 11.20 5.90 -16.07
CA PHE A 117 10.74 4.99 -17.11
C PHE A 117 11.89 4.40 -17.95
N LEU A 118 12.93 5.20 -18.22
CA LEU A 118 14.18 4.73 -18.85
C LEU A 118 14.81 3.55 -18.10
N SER A 119 14.78 3.56 -16.75
CA SER A 119 15.36 2.49 -15.93
C SER A 119 14.61 1.15 -16.04
N LEU A 120 13.40 1.17 -16.59
CA LEU A 120 12.58 -0.01 -16.90
C LEU A 120 12.79 -0.53 -18.34
N GLY A 121 13.76 0.04 -19.07
CA GLY A 121 14.06 -0.32 -20.46
C GLY A 121 13.19 0.41 -21.48
N GLY A 122 12.44 1.45 -21.07
CA GLY A 122 11.79 2.37 -22.01
C GLY A 122 12.78 3.35 -22.63
N LYS A 123 12.34 4.14 -23.62
CA LYS A 123 13.17 5.18 -24.27
C LYS A 123 12.70 6.59 -23.93
N GLU A 124 11.50 6.97 -24.31
CA GLU A 124 11.02 8.36 -24.14
C GLU A 124 9.88 8.46 -23.11
N GLY A 125 9.32 7.33 -22.70
CA GLY A 125 8.14 7.27 -21.86
C GLY A 125 6.89 7.72 -22.59
N THR A 126 6.80 7.44 -23.90
CA THR A 126 5.60 7.76 -24.70
C THR A 126 4.40 6.97 -24.22
N ARG A 127 3.21 7.34 -24.67
CA ARG A 127 1.98 6.62 -24.33
C ARG A 127 2.05 5.17 -24.81
N GLU A 128 2.56 4.95 -26.02
CA GLU A 128 2.69 3.65 -26.65
C GLU A 128 3.65 2.74 -25.86
N GLU A 129 4.79 3.27 -25.42
CA GLU A 129 5.74 2.51 -24.59
C GLU A 129 5.15 2.15 -23.23
N ARG A 130 4.35 3.05 -22.63
CA ARG A 130 3.65 2.78 -21.37
C ARG A 130 2.59 1.69 -21.55
N ASP A 131 1.82 1.74 -22.63
CA ASP A 131 0.83 0.71 -22.98
C ASP A 131 1.48 -0.65 -23.26
N GLU A 132 2.66 -0.67 -23.88
CA GLU A 132 3.45 -1.89 -24.07
C GLU A 132 3.94 -2.46 -22.72
N LEU A 133 4.47 -1.61 -21.83
CA LEU A 133 4.88 -2.02 -20.49
C LEU A 133 3.69 -2.59 -19.70
N LEU A 134 2.52 -1.94 -19.78
CA LEU A 134 1.29 -2.41 -19.14
C LEU A 134 0.86 -3.78 -19.66
N SER A 135 0.96 -3.99 -20.97
CA SER A 135 0.63 -5.28 -21.60
C SER A 135 1.58 -6.39 -21.13
N ARG A 136 2.88 -6.11 -21.03
CA ARG A 136 3.87 -7.06 -20.48
C ARG A 136 3.61 -7.36 -19.00
N VAL A 137 3.30 -6.34 -18.21
CA VAL A 137 2.92 -6.50 -16.79
C VAL A 137 1.68 -7.36 -16.64
N ALA A 138 0.64 -7.15 -17.46
CA ALA A 138 -0.58 -7.95 -17.42
C ALA A 138 -0.32 -9.41 -17.82
N ALA A 139 0.47 -9.66 -18.86
CA ALA A 139 0.85 -11.00 -19.27
C ALA A 139 1.65 -11.71 -18.16
N CYS A 140 2.60 -11.03 -17.54
CA CYS A 140 3.39 -11.59 -16.44
C CYS A 140 2.56 -11.83 -15.18
N SER A 141 1.64 -10.92 -14.85
CA SER A 141 0.69 -11.10 -13.75
C SER A 141 -0.12 -12.38 -13.92
N SER A 142 -0.66 -12.63 -15.12
CA SER A 142 -1.39 -13.87 -15.43
C SER A 142 -0.51 -15.11 -15.37
N ARG A 143 0.70 -15.08 -15.94
CA ARG A 143 1.65 -16.21 -15.88
C ARG A 143 1.99 -16.61 -14.44
N LEU A 144 2.25 -15.62 -13.58
CA LEU A 144 2.54 -15.87 -12.16
C LEU A 144 1.32 -16.41 -11.41
N ARG A 145 0.14 -15.83 -11.65
CA ARG A 145 -1.12 -16.30 -11.05
C ARG A 145 -1.42 -17.74 -11.44
N ASP A 146 -1.36 -18.06 -12.72
CA ASP A 146 -1.71 -19.39 -13.23
C ASP A 146 -0.72 -20.45 -12.74
N HIS A 147 0.56 -20.09 -12.68
CA HIS A 147 1.60 -20.91 -12.06
C HIS A 147 1.27 -21.20 -10.59
N ASP A 148 1.00 -20.16 -9.80
CA ASP A 148 0.77 -20.28 -8.36
C ASP A 148 -0.56 -20.98 -8.04
N LEU A 149 -1.64 -20.73 -8.80
CA LEU A 149 -2.94 -21.40 -8.66
C LEU A 149 -2.90 -22.90 -8.98
N GLY A 150 -1.88 -23.35 -9.72
CA GLY A 150 -1.65 -24.77 -9.98
C GLY A 150 -1.09 -25.54 -8.80
N ARG A 151 -0.72 -24.84 -7.71
CA ARG A 151 -0.15 -25.45 -6.51
C ARG A 151 -1.21 -25.78 -5.47
N GLU A 152 -1.07 -26.92 -4.82
CA GLU A 152 -1.97 -27.38 -3.75
C GLU A 152 -1.86 -26.50 -2.48
N ASP A 153 -0.68 -25.95 -2.20
CA ASP A 153 -0.41 -25.12 -1.04
C ASP A 153 -0.77 -23.63 -1.24
N PHE A 154 -1.33 -23.27 -2.40
CA PHE A 154 -1.55 -21.88 -2.78
C PHE A 154 -2.45 -21.13 -1.78
N PHE A 155 -3.66 -21.64 -1.55
CA PHE A 155 -4.63 -20.97 -0.66
C PHE A 155 -4.17 -21.01 0.79
N ALA A 156 -3.51 -22.09 1.23
CA ALA A 156 -2.94 -22.18 2.57
C ALA A 156 -1.86 -21.12 2.79
N ALA A 157 -1.00 -20.88 1.81
CA ALA A 157 0.03 -19.84 1.88
C ALA A 157 -0.56 -18.42 1.85
N LEU A 158 -1.63 -18.22 1.09
CA LEU A 158 -2.35 -16.94 1.01
C LEU A 158 -3.07 -16.62 2.33
N ASP A 159 -3.72 -17.61 2.95
CA ASP A 159 -4.41 -17.50 4.24
C ASP A 159 -3.43 -17.28 5.41
N ALA A 160 -2.18 -17.73 5.28
CA ALA A 160 -1.13 -17.55 6.29
C ALA A 160 -0.52 -16.14 6.32
N LEU A 161 -0.88 -15.27 5.36
CA LEU A 161 -0.35 -13.92 5.31
C LEU A 161 -0.91 -13.04 6.42
N PRO A 162 -0.10 -12.13 6.98
CA PRO A 162 -0.60 -11.19 7.97
C PRO A 162 -1.69 -10.30 7.34
N PRO A 163 -2.73 -9.93 8.10
CA PRO A 163 -3.73 -8.98 7.64
C PRO A 163 -3.05 -7.65 7.26
N VAL A 164 -3.64 -6.96 6.27
CA VAL A 164 -3.13 -5.67 5.79
C VAL A 164 -2.95 -4.72 6.98
N PRO A 165 -1.77 -4.07 7.11
CA PRO A 165 -1.56 -3.10 8.17
C PRO A 165 -2.65 -2.02 8.14
N ASP A 166 -3.35 -1.85 9.25
CA ASP A 166 -4.28 -0.76 9.41
C ASP A 166 -3.50 0.55 9.67
N GLU A 167 -3.79 1.63 8.94
CA GLU A 167 -3.18 2.94 9.17
C GLU A 167 -3.59 3.57 10.52
N TYR A 168 -4.59 2.99 11.20
CA TYR A 168 -4.97 3.44 12.54
C TYR A 168 -3.90 3.09 13.59
N SER A 169 -3.43 4.10 14.32
CA SER A 169 -2.57 3.88 15.49
C SER A 169 -3.35 3.11 16.56
N SER A 170 -2.96 1.86 16.81
CA SER A 170 -3.58 1.02 17.83
C SER A 170 -3.52 1.64 19.22
N LEU A 171 -2.45 2.41 19.49
CA LEU A 171 -2.26 3.13 20.75
C LEU A 171 -3.25 4.29 20.90
N LEU A 172 -3.41 5.12 19.86
CA LEU A 172 -4.40 6.20 19.88
C LEU A 172 -5.83 5.67 19.99
N ARG A 173 -6.09 4.50 19.40
CA ARG A 173 -7.38 3.81 19.50
C ARG A 173 -7.62 3.24 20.90
N ALA A 174 -6.63 2.57 21.49
CA ALA A 174 -6.74 2.01 22.84
C ALA A 174 -6.90 3.10 23.93
N LEU A 175 -6.21 4.23 23.76
CA LEU A 175 -6.31 5.38 24.67
C LEU A 175 -7.50 6.30 24.37
N GLY A 176 -8.28 6.05 23.31
CA GLY A 176 -9.41 6.90 22.93
C GLY A 176 -9.00 8.33 22.53
N LEU A 177 -7.79 8.53 22.01
CA LEU A 177 -7.22 9.86 21.71
C LEU A 177 -7.52 10.35 20.29
N TYR A 178 -8.12 9.52 19.43
CA TYR A 178 -8.54 9.93 18.08
C TYR A 178 -9.44 11.19 18.03
N PRO A 179 -10.37 11.43 18.99
CA PRO A 179 -11.15 12.66 19.04
C PRO A 179 -10.28 13.93 19.14
N LEU A 180 -9.06 13.85 19.68
CA LEU A 180 -8.16 15.00 19.77
C LEU A 180 -7.58 15.37 18.39
N ALA A 181 -7.33 14.39 17.53
CA ALA A 181 -6.90 14.64 16.15
C ALA A 181 -8.00 15.30 15.31
N ALA A 182 -9.27 15.19 15.71
CA ALA A 182 -10.40 15.81 15.02
C ALA A 182 -10.45 17.34 15.22
N VAL A 183 -9.85 17.89 16.27
CA VAL A 183 -9.89 19.32 16.60
C VAL A 183 -9.25 20.20 15.51
N PRO A 184 -7.97 20.01 15.11
CA PRO A 184 -7.38 20.80 14.03
C PRO A 184 -8.10 20.59 12.70
N VAL A 185 -8.56 19.36 12.41
CA VAL A 185 -9.33 19.05 11.20
C VAL A 185 -10.63 19.84 11.16
N ALA A 186 -11.40 19.87 12.25
CA ALA A 186 -12.64 20.62 12.37
C ALA A 186 -12.46 22.13 12.20
N ILE A 187 -11.35 22.69 12.73
CA ILE A 187 -11.02 24.10 12.56
C ILE A 187 -10.76 24.44 11.09
N VAL A 188 -9.98 23.60 10.39
CA VAL A 188 -9.65 23.79 8.97
C VAL A 188 -10.88 23.59 8.09
N THR A 189 -11.61 22.50 8.26
CA THR A 189 -12.81 22.22 7.45
C THR A 189 -13.89 23.26 7.68
N GLY A 190 -14.07 23.75 8.91
CA GLY A 190 -14.98 24.87 9.20
C GLY A 190 -14.58 26.17 8.47
N HIS A 191 -13.28 26.46 8.34
CA HIS A 191 -12.81 27.59 7.54
C HIS A 191 -13.12 27.42 6.05
N VAL A 192 -12.87 26.23 5.50
CA VAL A 192 -13.14 25.92 4.10
C VAL A 192 -14.63 25.97 3.80
N GLN A 193 -15.47 25.37 4.66
CA GLN A 193 -16.92 25.40 4.53
C GLN A 193 -17.48 26.83 4.57
N ARG A 194 -16.99 27.68 5.49
CA ARG A 194 -17.39 29.11 5.52
C ARG A 194 -16.97 29.84 4.25
N LYS A 195 -15.78 29.57 3.73
CA LYS A 195 -15.29 30.17 2.47
C LYS A 195 -16.13 29.71 1.28
N ALA A 196 -16.45 28.42 1.21
CA ALA A 196 -17.30 27.84 0.18
C ALA A 196 -18.73 28.41 0.26
N ALA A 197 -19.32 28.47 1.45
CA ALA A 197 -20.64 29.05 1.67
C ALA A 197 -20.69 30.52 1.22
N ARG A 198 -19.67 31.33 1.54
CA ARG A 198 -19.55 32.72 1.07
C ARG A 198 -19.40 32.85 -0.45
N TRP A 199 -18.69 31.90 -1.08
CA TRP A 199 -18.54 31.88 -2.53
C TRP A 199 -19.86 31.55 -3.22
N PHE A 200 -20.62 30.58 -2.70
CA PHE A 200 -21.94 30.22 -3.21
C PHE A 200 -23.05 31.21 -2.85
N SER A 201 -22.89 31.98 -1.76
CA SER A 201 -23.83 33.04 -1.36
C SER A 201 -23.44 34.43 -1.88
N GLY A 202 -22.38 34.55 -2.66
CA GLY A 202 -21.98 35.80 -3.32
C GLY A 202 -22.71 35.96 -4.64
N ASP A 203 -23.27 37.14 -4.91
CA ASP A 203 -24.02 37.44 -6.12
C ASP A 203 -23.23 37.10 -7.39
N LEU A 204 -23.89 36.34 -8.28
CA LEU A 204 -23.45 36.07 -9.65
C LEU A 204 -23.46 37.33 -10.55
N GLU A 205 -23.81 38.51 -10.01
CA GLU A 205 -23.94 39.76 -10.77
C GLU A 205 -22.63 40.56 -10.98
N LYS A 206 -21.48 40.00 -10.59
CA LYS A 206 -20.17 40.62 -10.89
C LYS A 206 -19.22 39.66 -11.61
N LEU A 207 -19.72 39.07 -12.70
CA LEU A 207 -18.91 38.50 -13.77
C LEU A 207 -19.18 39.27 -15.07
#